data_AF-A6UST3-F1
#
_entry.id   AF-A6UST3-F1
#
_cell.length_a   1.000
_cell.length_b   1.000
_cell.length_c   1.000
_cell.angle_alpha   90.00
_cell.angle_beta   90.00
_cell.angle_gamma   90.00
#
_symmetry.space_group_name_H-M   'P 1'
#
loop_
_entity.id
_entity.type
_entity.pdbx_description
1 polymer ?
#
loop_
_entity_poly.entity_id
_entity_poly.type
_entity_poly.pdbx_seq_one_letter_code
_entity_poly.pdbx_strand_id
1 'polypeptide(L)'
;MGEIILKLKYDGTMPLECEVITPDTFEGKSKDEISALKVFRGPEELLLSDVFEISGDFTCSKENMVIKILGNAGNVKLIGYQMTAGKIIVEGDAGFHIGCEMKGGEIIVNGNAKHWAGREMEGGLLHIFGNAGDHVGSSYRGRWEGMLNGTIIVEGDAGYHVGDGLVNGKIIVKGNVGGFCGVKQNGGLIYVGGNAFRTLGVEMKGGTIVVCGKVMNFAPGFESAGIVRDFETDLTGYAIPNKLIVFKGDYAFYPKPKGKLYLSLSENSELLNDRMPAEERPIEFVGNALTVVLNTGSTIEEGKVIKGGKKYYPEYVKEAAYCEIHPDDYNLLGRPEKVKVISQDQRYSVVVYVKPSDDVLRRNAFIPRGVWANSIIDALSGSTGSPVYKGGIVYIEPSDDEVYHAEYIIDNIYKGESNGKSNI
;
A
#
# COMPACT_ATOMS: atom_id res chain seq x y z
N MET A 1 7.57 37.98 -13.71
CA MET A 1 6.56 37.21 -12.96
C MET A 1 5.94 38.15 -11.95
N GLY A 2 4.61 38.21 -11.91
CA GLY A 2 3.85 38.95 -10.89
C GLY A 2 3.38 37.98 -9.82
N GLU A 3 3.41 38.40 -8.56
CA GLU A 3 3.04 37.55 -7.41
C GLU A 3 1.76 38.08 -6.76
N ILE A 4 0.77 37.21 -6.59
CA ILE A 4 -0.44 37.47 -5.81
C ILE A 4 -0.39 36.60 -4.56
N ILE A 5 -0.52 37.21 -3.39
CA ILE A 5 -0.45 36.56 -2.10
C ILE A 5 -1.86 36.44 -1.52
N LEU A 6 -2.24 35.20 -1.20
CA LEU A 6 -3.46 34.84 -0.47
C LEU A 6 -3.07 34.32 0.91
N LYS A 7 -3.18 35.16 1.93
CA LYS A 7 -2.89 34.74 3.32
C LYS A 7 -4.17 34.25 3.97
N LEU A 8 -4.20 32.98 4.35
CA LEU A 8 -5.38 32.35 4.93
C LEU A 8 -5.72 33.00 6.28
N LYS A 9 -6.95 33.47 6.44
CA LYS A 9 -7.51 33.99 7.69
C LYS A 9 -8.42 32.98 8.37
N TYR A 10 -9.04 32.10 7.58
CA TYR A 10 -10.00 31.13 8.07
C TYR A 10 -9.34 30.05 8.92
N ASP A 11 -9.84 29.86 10.14
CA ASP A 11 -9.37 28.91 11.15
C ASP A 11 -10.40 27.82 11.48
N GLY A 12 -11.53 27.79 10.75
CA GLY A 12 -12.61 26.85 11.00
C GLY A 12 -12.31 25.42 10.53
N THR A 13 -13.09 24.47 11.05
CA THR A 13 -12.95 23.04 10.75
C THR A 13 -13.73 22.60 9.50
N MET A 14 -14.76 23.36 9.11
CA MET A 14 -15.54 23.06 7.91
C MET A 14 -14.70 23.35 6.65
N PRO A 15 -14.58 22.42 5.70
CA PRO A 15 -13.86 22.66 4.47
C PRO A 15 -14.47 23.77 3.61
N LEU A 16 -13.59 24.43 2.84
CA LEU A 16 -13.93 25.45 1.86
C LEU A 16 -13.77 24.90 0.44
N GLU A 17 -14.65 25.29 -0.47
CA GLU A 17 -14.52 25.01 -1.90
C GLU A 17 -14.11 26.29 -2.61
N CYS A 18 -12.90 26.25 -3.20
CA CYS A 18 -12.22 27.42 -3.74
C CYS A 18 -11.62 27.14 -5.12
N GLU A 19 -12.44 26.58 -6.02
CA GLU A 19 -12.07 26.32 -7.43
C GLU A 19 -11.64 27.60 -8.19
N VAL A 20 -12.04 28.77 -7.70
CA VAL A 20 -11.67 30.08 -8.24
C VAL A 20 -10.20 30.44 -8.06
N ILE A 21 -9.45 29.73 -7.19
CA ILE A 21 -8.02 30.02 -6.94
C ILE A 21 -7.18 29.40 -8.07
N THR A 22 -7.11 30.12 -9.19
CA THR A 22 -6.33 29.77 -10.38
C THR A 22 -5.82 31.04 -11.09
N PRO A 23 -4.66 30.96 -11.78
CA PRO A 23 -4.22 32.05 -12.66
C PRO A 23 -5.24 32.40 -13.75
N ASP A 24 -5.93 31.41 -14.32
CA ASP A 24 -6.98 31.59 -15.32
C ASP A 24 -8.15 32.44 -14.81
N THR A 25 -8.57 32.23 -13.56
CA THR A 25 -9.67 33.02 -12.98
C THR A 25 -9.21 34.43 -12.61
N PHE A 26 -7.97 34.59 -12.16
CA PHE A 26 -7.44 35.87 -11.67
C PHE A 26 -7.01 36.81 -12.80
N GLU A 27 -6.67 36.27 -13.98
CA GLU A 27 -6.24 37.06 -15.12
C GLU A 27 -7.23 38.19 -15.46
N GLY A 28 -6.69 39.39 -15.67
CA GLY A 28 -7.44 40.59 -16.06
C GLY A 28 -8.32 41.20 -14.96
N LYS A 29 -8.32 40.65 -13.73
CA LYS A 29 -9.10 41.17 -12.61
C LYS A 29 -8.26 42.04 -11.69
N SER A 30 -8.86 43.12 -11.23
CA SER A 30 -8.35 43.93 -10.13
C SER A 30 -8.41 43.18 -8.80
N LYS A 31 -7.73 43.74 -7.78
CA LYS A 31 -7.79 43.23 -6.41
C LYS A 31 -9.22 43.12 -5.89
N ASP A 32 -10.06 44.11 -6.15
CA ASP A 32 -11.43 44.16 -5.63
C ASP A 32 -12.32 43.09 -6.30
N GLU A 33 -12.13 42.87 -7.61
CA GLU A 33 -12.83 41.81 -8.35
C GLU A 33 -12.41 40.41 -7.88
N ILE A 34 -11.12 40.18 -7.63
CA ILE A 34 -10.63 38.92 -7.05
C ILE A 34 -11.16 38.74 -5.62
N SER A 35 -11.19 39.81 -4.83
CA SER A 35 -11.71 39.81 -3.46
C SER A 35 -13.19 39.44 -3.39
N ALA A 36 -13.95 39.76 -4.44
CA ALA A 36 -15.38 39.47 -4.56
C ALA A 36 -15.69 38.11 -5.20
N LEU A 37 -14.68 37.30 -5.57
CA LEU A 37 -14.92 35.95 -6.07
C LEU A 37 -15.61 35.10 -5.01
N LYS A 38 -16.58 34.31 -5.43
CA LYS A 38 -17.39 33.47 -4.53
C LYS A 38 -16.64 32.17 -4.19
N VAL A 39 -16.71 31.79 -2.93
CA VAL A 39 -16.23 30.51 -2.39
C VAL A 39 -17.30 29.93 -1.46
N PHE A 40 -17.24 28.63 -1.19
CA PHE A 40 -18.30 27.97 -0.42
C PHE A 40 -17.80 27.34 0.87
N ARG A 41 -18.59 27.48 1.94
CA ARG A 41 -18.46 26.75 3.20
C ARG A 41 -19.71 25.92 3.42
N GLY A 42 -19.72 24.68 2.92
CA GLY A 42 -20.96 23.91 2.85
C GLY A 42 -21.98 24.62 1.95
N PRO A 43 -23.22 24.87 2.41
CA PRO A 43 -24.23 25.59 1.61
C PRO A 43 -24.07 27.12 1.62
N GLU A 44 -23.17 27.66 2.44
CA GLU A 44 -22.97 29.10 2.59
C GLU A 44 -22.01 29.64 1.53
N GLU A 45 -22.42 30.72 0.88
CA GLU A 45 -21.59 31.49 -0.05
C GLU A 45 -20.83 32.59 0.72
N LEU A 46 -19.53 32.63 0.53
CA LEU A 46 -18.61 33.63 1.08
C LEU A 46 -17.85 34.31 -0.06
N LEU A 47 -17.24 35.45 0.24
CA LEU A 47 -16.27 36.06 -0.66
C LEU A 47 -14.87 35.51 -0.38
N LEU A 48 -14.02 35.50 -1.41
CA LEU A 48 -12.63 35.08 -1.27
C LEU A 48 -11.92 35.94 -0.21
N SER A 49 -12.26 37.23 -0.15
CA SER A 49 -11.77 38.16 0.87
C SER A 49 -12.30 37.92 2.27
N ASP A 50 -13.37 37.15 2.48
CA ASP A 50 -13.79 36.73 3.82
C ASP A 50 -12.81 35.68 4.38
N VAL A 51 -12.26 34.84 3.49
CA VAL A 51 -11.38 33.71 3.83
C VAL A 51 -9.90 34.09 3.78
N PHE A 52 -9.50 34.95 2.85
CA PHE A 52 -8.10 35.32 2.60
C PHE A 52 -7.87 36.82 2.71
N GLU A 53 -6.70 37.20 3.22
CA GLU A 53 -6.13 38.52 3.00
C GLU A 53 -5.39 38.50 1.64
N ILE A 54 -5.71 39.45 0.76
CA ILE A 54 -5.30 39.44 -0.65
C ILE A 54 -4.40 40.65 -0.94
N SER A 55 -3.22 40.40 -1.51
CA SER A 55 -2.24 41.44 -1.86
C SER A 55 -1.35 41.00 -3.03
N GLY A 56 -0.55 41.90 -3.59
CA GLY A 56 0.41 41.57 -4.66
C GLY A 56 0.18 42.34 -5.96
N ASP A 57 0.71 41.79 -7.06
CA ASP A 57 0.64 42.32 -8.40
C ASP A 57 -0.47 41.65 -9.22
N PHE A 58 -1.50 42.44 -9.54
CA PHE A 58 -2.71 42.02 -10.27
C PHE A 58 -2.65 42.38 -11.77
N THR A 59 -1.49 42.81 -12.27
CA THR A 59 -1.33 43.27 -13.67
C THR A 59 -0.72 42.22 -14.59
N CYS A 60 -0.25 41.10 -14.03
CA CYS A 60 0.42 40.05 -14.78
C CYS A 60 -0.58 39.16 -15.55
N SER A 61 -0.16 38.67 -16.72
CA SER A 61 -0.86 37.62 -17.45
C SER A 61 -0.74 36.29 -16.71
N LYS A 62 -1.67 35.36 -16.96
CA LYS A 62 -1.68 34.07 -16.25
C LYS A 62 -0.38 33.28 -16.43
N GLU A 63 0.30 33.37 -17.57
CA GLU A 63 1.56 32.66 -17.84
C GLU A 63 2.69 33.08 -16.91
N ASN A 64 2.65 34.33 -16.44
CA ASN A 64 3.67 34.93 -15.58
C ASN A 64 3.20 35.12 -14.13
N MET A 65 2.01 34.64 -13.80
CA MET A 65 1.38 34.80 -12.49
C MET A 65 1.82 33.70 -11.53
N VAL A 66 2.20 34.10 -10.33
CA VAL A 66 2.44 33.21 -9.19
C VAL A 66 1.43 33.52 -8.11
N ILE A 67 0.56 32.56 -7.78
CA ILE A 67 -0.36 32.66 -6.64
C ILE A 67 0.28 31.97 -5.44
N LYS A 68 0.61 32.72 -4.40
CA LYS A 68 1.22 32.22 -3.18
C LYS A 68 0.19 32.17 -2.05
N ILE A 69 -0.14 30.97 -1.59
CA ILE A 69 -1.05 30.73 -0.48
C ILE A 69 -0.23 30.58 0.80
N LEU A 70 -0.39 31.53 1.73
CA LEU A 70 0.30 31.53 3.02
C LEU A 70 -0.61 30.96 4.11
N GLY A 71 -0.14 29.91 4.78
CA GLY A 71 -0.87 29.21 5.85
C GLY A 71 -1.27 27.79 5.47
N ASN A 72 -1.77 27.03 6.44
CA ASN A 72 -2.20 25.65 6.23
C ASN A 72 -3.56 25.60 5.51
N ALA A 73 -3.54 25.32 4.21
CA ALA A 73 -4.72 25.21 3.34
C ALA A 73 -5.31 23.79 3.31
N GLY A 74 -5.05 22.94 4.31
CA GLY A 74 -5.51 21.55 4.38
C GLY A 74 -7.04 21.37 4.39
N ASN A 75 -7.79 22.45 4.66
CA ASN A 75 -9.25 22.48 4.57
C ASN A 75 -9.78 23.27 3.36
N VAL A 76 -8.91 23.74 2.47
CA VAL A 76 -9.28 24.44 1.24
C VAL A 76 -9.19 23.47 0.08
N LYS A 77 -10.33 23.16 -0.53
CA LYS A 77 -10.43 22.22 -1.66
C LYS A 77 -10.30 22.94 -3.00
N LEU A 78 -10.00 22.17 -4.04
CA LEU A 78 -10.06 22.59 -5.46
C LEU A 78 -9.12 23.73 -5.86
N ILE A 79 -8.07 24.00 -5.07
CA ILE A 79 -7.01 24.93 -5.49
C ILE A 79 -6.40 24.44 -6.82
N GLY A 80 -6.22 25.33 -7.79
CA GLY A 80 -5.64 24.97 -9.09
C GLY A 80 -6.57 24.17 -10.00
N TYR A 81 -7.88 24.10 -9.71
CA TYR A 81 -8.83 23.36 -10.51
C TYR A 81 -8.84 23.83 -11.97
N GLN A 82 -8.61 22.91 -12.92
CA GLN A 82 -8.59 23.18 -14.36
C GLN A 82 -7.61 24.28 -14.84
N MET A 83 -6.61 24.65 -14.04
CA MET A 83 -5.66 25.70 -14.44
C MET A 83 -4.87 25.31 -15.70
N THR A 84 -4.56 26.29 -16.55
CA THR A 84 -3.90 26.05 -17.85
C THR A 84 -2.48 26.59 -17.93
N ALA A 85 -2.12 27.55 -17.07
CA ALA A 85 -0.81 28.19 -17.04
C ALA A 85 -0.52 28.80 -15.66
N GLY A 86 0.66 29.40 -15.50
CA GLY A 86 1.07 30.06 -14.26
C GLY A 86 1.51 29.08 -13.17
N LYS A 87 1.69 29.60 -11.96
CA LYS A 87 2.20 28.85 -10.82
C LYS A 87 1.36 29.08 -9.57
N ILE A 88 1.10 28.03 -8.80
CA ILE A 88 0.52 28.12 -7.46
C ILE A 88 1.52 27.52 -6.46
N ILE A 89 1.75 28.20 -5.35
CA ILE A 89 2.61 27.73 -4.26
C ILE A 89 1.79 27.75 -2.96
N VAL A 90 1.64 26.59 -2.33
CA VAL A 90 0.98 26.44 -1.03
C VAL A 90 2.06 26.26 0.05
N GLU A 91 2.21 27.27 0.91
CA GLU A 91 3.14 27.24 2.05
C GLU A 91 2.52 26.52 3.26
N GLY A 92 2.20 25.23 3.08
CA GLY A 92 1.53 24.39 4.07
C GLY A 92 0.86 23.17 3.43
N ASP A 93 -0.07 22.55 4.15
CA ASP A 93 -0.87 21.46 3.57
C ASP A 93 -1.95 22.00 2.60
N ALA A 94 -2.37 21.17 1.66
CA ALA A 94 -3.45 21.42 0.72
C ALA A 94 -4.62 20.44 0.95
N GLY A 95 -5.84 20.92 0.74
CA GLY A 95 -7.05 20.12 0.90
C GLY A 95 -7.30 19.13 -0.25
N PHE A 96 -8.55 18.68 -0.35
CA PHE A 96 -8.95 17.72 -1.37
C PHE A 96 -8.89 18.35 -2.78
N HIS A 97 -8.63 17.52 -3.80
CA HIS A 97 -8.72 17.92 -5.20
C HIS A 97 -7.75 19.02 -5.66
N ILE A 98 -6.61 19.20 -4.98
CA ILE A 98 -5.54 20.09 -5.44
C ILE A 98 -5.11 19.72 -6.88
N GLY A 99 -5.11 20.68 -7.80
CA GLY A 99 -4.74 20.47 -9.20
C GLY A 99 -5.66 19.51 -9.98
N CYS A 100 -6.87 19.28 -9.51
CA CYS A 100 -7.83 18.44 -10.22
C CYS A 100 -8.11 19.01 -11.61
N GLU A 101 -8.03 18.16 -12.64
CA GLU A 101 -8.24 18.48 -14.06
C GLU A 101 -7.31 19.56 -14.61
N MET A 102 -6.17 19.84 -13.94
CA MET A 102 -5.22 20.84 -14.44
C MET A 102 -4.63 20.43 -15.80
N LYS A 103 -4.49 21.41 -16.70
CA LYS A 103 -4.07 21.21 -18.10
C LYS A 103 -2.66 21.72 -18.37
N GLY A 104 -2.15 22.59 -17.51
CA GLY A 104 -0.82 23.17 -17.61
C GLY A 104 -0.47 24.00 -16.38
N GLY A 105 0.69 24.65 -16.42
CA GLY A 105 1.24 25.36 -15.28
C GLY A 105 1.84 24.43 -14.22
N GLU A 106 2.11 24.99 -13.05
CA GLU A 106 2.80 24.32 -11.95
C GLU A 106 2.12 24.57 -10.61
N ILE A 107 1.92 23.53 -9.82
CA ILE A 107 1.45 23.62 -8.44
C ILE A 107 2.52 23.02 -7.54
N ILE A 108 3.00 23.78 -6.56
CA ILE A 108 3.88 23.31 -5.49
C ILE A 108 3.12 23.34 -4.16
N VAL A 109 3.14 22.22 -3.45
CA VAL A 109 2.64 22.09 -2.08
C VAL A 109 3.81 21.78 -1.16
N ASN A 110 4.16 22.70 -0.28
CA ASN A 110 5.29 22.54 0.66
C ASN A 110 4.96 21.68 1.88
N GLY A 111 3.71 21.21 2.00
CA GLY A 111 3.25 20.25 3.01
C GLY A 111 2.59 19.02 2.38
N ASN A 112 1.58 18.49 3.06
CA ASN A 112 0.81 17.32 2.61
C ASN A 112 -0.36 17.72 1.70
N ALA A 113 -0.84 16.81 0.87
CA ALA A 113 -2.09 16.94 0.14
C ALA A 113 -3.10 15.88 0.57
N LYS A 114 -4.39 16.23 0.66
CA LYS A 114 -5.45 15.24 0.89
C LYS A 114 -5.75 14.43 -0.38
N HIS A 115 -6.86 13.71 -0.36
CA HIS A 115 -7.26 12.77 -1.42
C HIS A 115 -7.57 13.49 -2.75
N TRP A 116 -7.50 12.74 -3.85
CA TRP A 116 -7.78 13.19 -5.22
C TRP A 116 -6.86 14.30 -5.74
N ALA A 117 -5.63 14.39 -5.24
CA ALA A 117 -4.61 15.28 -5.80
C ALA A 117 -4.36 14.94 -7.28
N GLY A 118 -4.49 15.92 -8.17
CA GLY A 118 -4.28 15.74 -9.61
C GLY A 118 -5.26 14.77 -10.30
N ARG A 119 -6.46 14.54 -9.74
CA ARG A 119 -7.50 13.71 -10.39
C ARG A 119 -7.75 14.22 -11.81
N GLU A 120 -7.77 13.32 -12.79
CA GLU A 120 -8.06 13.62 -14.20
C GLU A 120 -7.16 14.74 -14.80
N MET A 121 -5.94 14.89 -14.30
CA MET A 121 -4.95 15.86 -14.80
C MET A 121 -4.61 15.62 -16.28
N GLU A 122 -4.58 16.68 -17.09
CA GLU A 122 -4.31 16.65 -18.54
C GLU A 122 -2.95 17.24 -18.90
N GLY A 123 -2.25 17.88 -17.97
CA GLY A 123 -0.92 18.46 -18.21
C GLY A 123 -0.41 19.32 -17.06
N GLY A 124 0.84 19.77 -17.16
CA GLY A 124 1.54 20.56 -16.13
C GLY A 124 2.28 19.71 -15.08
N LEU A 125 2.64 20.35 -13.97
CA LEU A 125 3.38 19.75 -12.86
C LEU A 125 2.64 19.98 -11.53
N LEU A 126 2.41 18.91 -10.77
CA LEU A 126 1.99 18.98 -9.36
C LEU A 126 3.09 18.35 -8.49
N HIS A 127 3.74 19.14 -7.65
CA HIS A 127 4.80 18.68 -6.76
C HIS A 127 4.39 18.86 -5.29
N ILE A 128 4.32 17.76 -4.56
CA ILE A 128 3.93 17.69 -3.14
C ILE A 128 5.17 17.25 -2.34
N PHE A 129 5.64 18.12 -1.45
CA PHE A 129 6.83 17.86 -0.63
C PHE A 129 6.56 16.98 0.60
N GLY A 130 5.30 16.82 1.00
CA GLY A 130 4.88 15.89 2.04
C GLY A 130 4.24 14.61 1.48
N ASN A 131 3.27 14.09 2.21
CA ASN A 131 2.47 12.93 1.82
C ASN A 131 1.25 13.34 0.99
N ALA A 132 0.72 12.39 0.21
CA ALA A 132 -0.55 12.53 -0.48
C ALA A 132 -1.58 11.51 0.03
N GLY A 133 -2.85 11.87 0.01
CA GLY A 133 -3.94 10.95 0.34
C GLY A 133 -4.19 9.88 -0.73
N ASP A 134 -5.38 9.30 -0.70
CA ASP A 134 -5.81 8.33 -1.72
C ASP A 134 -6.11 9.00 -3.07
N HIS A 135 -6.18 8.20 -4.12
CA HIS A 135 -6.67 8.59 -5.44
C HIS A 135 -5.83 9.70 -6.13
N VAL A 136 -4.52 9.73 -5.88
CA VAL A 136 -3.60 10.62 -6.60
C VAL A 136 -3.64 10.29 -8.10
N GLY A 137 -3.89 11.26 -8.96
CA GLY A 137 -3.93 11.05 -10.42
C GLY A 137 -5.04 10.09 -10.90
N SER A 138 -6.10 9.90 -10.11
CA SER A 138 -7.16 8.93 -10.40
C SER A 138 -8.19 9.43 -11.43
N SER A 139 -9.06 8.52 -11.85
CA SER A 139 -10.37 8.82 -12.46
C SER A 139 -11.39 9.30 -11.43
N TYR A 140 -12.44 9.95 -11.91
CA TYR A 140 -13.63 10.19 -11.12
C TYR A 140 -14.54 8.95 -11.06
N ARG A 141 -15.48 8.96 -10.12
CA ARG A 141 -16.41 7.83 -9.92
C ARG A 141 -17.26 7.62 -11.18
N GLY A 142 -17.26 6.38 -11.68
CA GLY A 142 -17.98 6.03 -12.91
C GLY A 142 -17.24 6.40 -14.20
N ARG A 143 -15.98 6.86 -14.11
CA ARG A 143 -15.09 7.03 -15.25
C ARG A 143 -14.05 5.92 -15.26
N TRP A 144 -13.56 5.60 -16.46
CA TRP A 144 -12.52 4.59 -16.69
C TRP A 144 -11.15 5.20 -16.97
N GLU A 145 -11.14 6.49 -17.34
CA GLU A 145 -9.94 7.25 -17.67
C GLU A 145 -9.68 8.22 -16.53
N GLY A 146 -8.47 8.17 -15.97
CA GLY A 146 -7.99 9.04 -14.92
C GLY A 146 -7.12 10.16 -15.47
N MET A 147 -5.93 10.33 -14.89
CA MET A 147 -4.95 11.26 -15.42
C MET A 147 -4.61 10.95 -16.89
N LEU A 148 -4.72 11.97 -17.74
CA LEU A 148 -4.50 11.92 -19.19
C LEU A 148 -3.09 12.35 -19.59
N ASN A 149 -2.45 13.25 -18.85
CA ASN A 149 -1.05 13.61 -19.03
C ASN A 149 -0.54 14.46 -17.84
N GLY A 150 0.71 14.93 -17.92
CA GLY A 150 1.33 15.76 -16.89
C GLY A 150 2.26 14.96 -15.99
N THR A 151 2.76 15.60 -14.93
CA THR A 151 3.61 14.95 -13.94
C THR A 151 3.14 15.27 -12.53
N ILE A 152 2.94 14.24 -11.71
CA ILE A 152 2.70 14.37 -10.27
C ILE A 152 3.91 13.80 -9.53
N ILE A 153 4.48 14.56 -8.60
CA ILE A 153 5.60 14.15 -7.75
C ILE A 153 5.16 14.26 -6.29
N VAL A 154 5.29 13.18 -5.53
CA VAL A 154 5.06 13.11 -4.09
C VAL A 154 6.36 12.66 -3.43
N GLU A 155 6.94 13.53 -2.61
CA GLU A 155 8.20 13.26 -1.91
C GLU A 155 8.03 12.27 -0.76
N GLY A 156 6.86 12.21 -0.14
CA GLY A 156 6.50 11.25 0.91
C GLY A 156 5.75 10.03 0.40
N ASP A 157 4.87 9.52 1.24
CA ASP A 157 3.97 8.40 0.96
C ASP A 157 2.69 8.86 0.23
N ALA A 158 2.06 7.94 -0.51
CA ALA A 158 0.73 8.14 -1.09
C ALA A 158 -0.24 7.02 -0.69
N GLY A 159 -1.53 7.34 -0.63
CA GLY A 159 -2.58 6.41 -0.20
C GLY A 159 -2.90 5.31 -1.21
N TYR A 160 -4.14 4.81 -1.14
CA TYR A 160 -4.69 3.80 -2.04
C TYR A 160 -5.06 4.41 -3.40
N HIS A 161 -5.20 3.59 -4.44
CA HIS A 161 -5.69 4.00 -5.77
C HIS A 161 -4.87 5.08 -6.49
N VAL A 162 -3.57 5.15 -6.23
CA VAL A 162 -2.65 6.01 -7.00
C VAL A 162 -2.68 5.60 -8.48
N GLY A 163 -2.96 6.55 -9.37
CA GLY A 163 -3.01 6.32 -10.81
C GLY A 163 -4.16 5.41 -11.27
N ASP A 164 -5.27 5.35 -10.55
CA ASP A 164 -6.47 4.62 -11.00
C ASP A 164 -6.93 5.15 -12.36
N GLY A 165 -6.92 4.27 -13.37
CA GLY A 165 -7.31 4.61 -14.74
C GLY A 165 -6.28 5.47 -15.49
N LEU A 166 -5.04 5.58 -15.02
CA LEU A 166 -3.99 6.38 -15.66
C LEU A 166 -3.85 6.05 -17.15
N VAL A 167 -4.02 7.05 -18.01
CA VAL A 167 -3.97 6.92 -19.46
C VAL A 167 -2.58 7.27 -19.98
N ASN A 168 -2.01 8.38 -19.54
CA ASN A 168 -0.66 8.80 -19.87
C ASN A 168 -0.16 9.85 -18.84
N GLY A 169 1.12 10.24 -18.94
CA GLY A 169 1.79 11.08 -17.95
C GLY A 169 2.59 10.26 -16.94
N LYS A 170 3.06 10.93 -15.89
CA LYS A 170 3.93 10.34 -14.86
C LYS A 170 3.43 10.62 -13.46
N ILE A 171 3.42 9.59 -12.62
CA ILE A 171 3.21 9.72 -11.19
C ILE A 171 4.44 9.16 -10.49
N ILE A 172 5.07 9.97 -9.65
CA ILE A 172 6.32 9.63 -8.95
C ILE A 172 6.04 9.76 -7.46
N VAL A 173 6.06 8.64 -6.74
CA VAL A 173 5.96 8.60 -5.27
C VAL A 173 7.30 8.10 -4.73
N LYS A 174 8.03 8.94 -4.00
CA LYS A 174 9.34 8.55 -3.46
C LYS A 174 9.22 7.62 -2.24
N GLY A 175 8.13 7.73 -1.48
CA GLY A 175 7.79 6.82 -0.39
C GLY A 175 7.00 5.60 -0.83
N ASN A 176 6.13 5.14 0.07
CA ASN A 176 5.27 3.97 -0.09
C ASN A 176 3.93 4.33 -0.77
N VAL A 177 3.30 3.33 -1.36
CA VAL A 177 1.92 3.43 -1.86
C VAL A 177 1.00 2.40 -1.22
N GLY A 178 -0.25 2.80 -1.04
CA GLY A 178 -1.33 1.91 -0.60
C GLY A 178 -1.70 0.84 -1.64
N GLY A 179 -2.81 0.17 -1.40
CA GLY A 179 -3.34 -0.84 -2.32
C GLY A 179 -3.92 -0.23 -3.60
N PHE A 180 -4.09 -1.05 -4.64
CA PHE A 180 -4.68 -0.65 -5.93
C PHE A 180 -3.92 0.45 -6.69
N CYS A 181 -2.61 0.60 -6.42
CA CYS A 181 -1.76 1.46 -7.25
C CYS A 181 -1.75 0.96 -8.71
N GLY A 182 -2.04 1.85 -9.66
CA GLY A 182 -2.14 1.55 -11.09
C GLY A 182 -3.31 0.67 -11.49
N VAL A 183 -4.37 0.60 -10.66
CA VAL A 183 -5.56 -0.17 -11.01
C VAL A 183 -6.19 0.41 -12.29
N LYS A 184 -6.61 -0.46 -13.22
CA LYS A 184 -7.16 -0.04 -14.54
C LYS A 184 -6.23 0.83 -15.39
N GLN A 185 -4.92 0.84 -15.14
CA GLN A 185 -3.97 1.65 -15.92
C GLN A 185 -3.97 1.26 -17.40
N ASN A 186 -4.06 2.25 -18.28
CA ASN A 186 -4.06 2.10 -19.74
C ASN A 186 -2.70 2.47 -20.36
N GLY A 187 -1.95 3.36 -19.72
CA GLY A 187 -0.66 3.86 -20.20
C GLY A 187 0.07 4.67 -19.12
N GLY A 188 1.04 5.49 -19.53
CA GLY A 188 1.84 6.29 -18.59
C GLY A 188 2.80 5.47 -17.73
N LEU A 189 3.41 6.16 -16.77
CA LEU A 189 4.44 5.63 -15.88
C LEU A 189 4.10 5.95 -14.42
N ILE A 190 4.14 4.94 -13.56
CA ILE A 190 4.10 5.11 -12.10
C ILE A 190 5.43 4.64 -11.53
N TYR A 191 6.10 5.49 -10.75
CA TYR A 191 7.30 5.15 -10.00
C TYR A 191 6.99 5.16 -8.50
N VAL A 192 7.41 4.11 -7.80
CA VAL A 192 7.32 3.95 -6.35
C VAL A 192 8.71 3.68 -5.80
N GLY A 193 9.25 4.62 -5.02
CA GLY A 193 10.56 4.49 -4.39
C GLY A 193 10.56 3.53 -3.19
N GLY A 194 9.43 3.43 -2.49
CA GLY A 194 9.22 2.53 -1.35
C GLY A 194 8.43 1.28 -1.70
N ASN A 195 7.63 0.83 -0.74
CA ASN A 195 6.84 -0.40 -0.82
C ASN A 195 5.46 -0.16 -1.48
N ALA A 196 4.90 -1.22 -2.06
CA ALA A 196 3.52 -1.25 -2.53
C ALA A 196 2.73 -2.34 -1.78
N PHE A 197 1.51 -2.02 -1.36
CA PHE A 197 0.77 -2.93 -0.49
C PHE A 197 0.17 -4.15 -1.22
N ARG A 198 -1.00 -3.99 -1.85
CA ARG A 198 -1.71 -5.09 -2.51
C ARG A 198 -2.30 -4.64 -3.82
N THR A 199 -2.63 -5.61 -4.68
CA THR A 199 -3.38 -5.38 -5.94
C THR A 199 -2.72 -4.34 -6.87
N LEU A 200 -1.38 -4.32 -6.88
CA LEU A 200 -0.57 -3.50 -7.78
C LEU A 200 -0.90 -3.83 -9.25
N GLY A 201 -1.26 -2.82 -10.04
CA GLY A 201 -1.54 -2.97 -11.47
C GLY A 201 -2.75 -3.84 -11.82
N VAL A 202 -3.59 -4.24 -10.87
CA VAL A 202 -4.77 -5.07 -11.17
C VAL A 202 -5.65 -4.38 -12.19
N GLU A 203 -6.19 -5.13 -13.14
CA GLU A 203 -6.94 -4.60 -14.29
C GLU A 203 -6.13 -3.68 -15.23
N MET A 204 -4.79 -3.64 -15.14
CA MET A 204 -4.02 -2.82 -16.08
C MET A 204 -4.04 -3.41 -17.50
N LYS A 205 -4.35 -2.57 -18.48
CA LYS A 205 -4.29 -2.88 -19.90
C LYS A 205 -2.93 -2.53 -20.51
N GLY A 206 -2.29 -1.48 -20.00
CA GLY A 206 -1.05 -0.92 -20.52
C GLY A 206 -0.35 -0.03 -19.49
N GLY A 207 0.77 0.57 -19.89
CA GLY A 207 1.58 1.40 -19.00
C GLY A 207 2.65 0.63 -18.24
N THR A 208 3.43 1.37 -17.47
CA THR A 208 4.57 0.86 -16.70
C THR A 208 4.43 1.25 -15.24
N ILE A 209 4.68 0.30 -14.33
CA ILE A 209 4.82 0.57 -12.90
C ILE A 209 6.19 0.07 -12.45
N VAL A 210 6.97 0.92 -11.79
CA VAL A 210 8.27 0.57 -11.21
C VAL A 210 8.17 0.65 -9.69
N VAL A 211 8.53 -0.42 -8.98
CA VAL A 211 8.54 -0.47 -7.52
C VAL A 211 9.93 -0.85 -7.03
N CYS A 212 10.55 0.04 -6.27
CA CYS A 212 11.92 -0.14 -5.78
C CYS A 212 11.97 -0.88 -4.42
N GLY A 213 10.87 -0.87 -3.66
CA GLY A 213 10.71 -1.65 -2.43
C GLY A 213 10.00 -2.99 -2.64
N LYS A 214 9.37 -3.48 -1.57
CA LYS A 214 8.65 -4.75 -1.53
C LYS A 214 7.19 -4.60 -1.95
N VAL A 215 6.67 -5.57 -2.69
CA VAL A 215 5.24 -5.75 -2.97
C VAL A 215 4.68 -6.79 -2.02
N MET A 216 3.84 -6.39 -1.06
CA MET A 216 3.44 -7.29 0.02
C MET A 216 2.48 -8.41 -0.44
N ASN A 217 1.49 -8.09 -1.28
CA ASN A 217 0.50 -9.04 -1.78
C ASN A 217 0.37 -8.93 -3.30
N PHE A 218 1.17 -9.73 -4.01
CA PHE A 218 1.22 -9.74 -5.46
C PHE A 218 -0.02 -10.39 -6.09
N ALA A 219 -0.52 -9.84 -7.20
CA ALA A 219 -1.72 -10.34 -7.85
C ALA A 219 -1.41 -11.53 -8.80
N PRO A 220 -2.24 -12.59 -8.82
CA PRO A 220 -1.96 -13.80 -9.60
C PRO A 220 -2.16 -13.63 -11.12
N GLY A 221 -2.74 -12.52 -11.58
CA GLY A 221 -3.02 -12.23 -12.99
C GLY A 221 -1.80 -11.84 -13.83
N PHE A 222 -0.60 -11.93 -13.26
CA PHE A 222 0.65 -11.53 -13.90
C PHE A 222 1.55 -12.73 -14.22
N GLU A 223 2.27 -12.61 -15.34
CA GLU A 223 3.26 -13.58 -15.80
C GLU A 223 4.65 -12.97 -15.70
N SER A 224 5.62 -13.72 -15.15
CA SER A 224 7.02 -13.29 -15.16
C SER A 224 7.57 -13.26 -16.59
N ALA A 225 8.19 -12.16 -16.95
CA ALA A 225 8.84 -11.91 -18.23
C ALA A 225 10.37 -11.84 -18.11
N GLY A 226 10.93 -12.33 -16.99
CA GLY A 226 12.36 -12.40 -16.73
C GLY A 226 12.92 -11.25 -15.89
N ILE A 227 14.23 -11.04 -15.97
CA ILE A 227 14.96 -10.02 -15.21
C ILE A 227 15.60 -9.05 -16.19
N VAL A 228 15.41 -7.75 -15.95
CA VAL A 228 16.08 -6.67 -16.69
C VAL A 228 17.17 -6.07 -15.82
N ARG A 229 18.28 -5.69 -16.47
CA ARG A 229 19.37 -4.90 -15.91
C ARG A 229 19.40 -3.54 -16.58
N ASP A 230 19.92 -2.53 -15.88
CA ASP A 230 20.14 -1.20 -16.43
C ASP A 230 18.85 -0.65 -17.08
N PHE A 231 17.75 -0.66 -16.33
CA PHE A 231 16.44 -0.25 -16.82
C PHE A 231 16.46 1.20 -17.34
N GLU A 232 16.39 1.35 -18.66
CA GLU A 232 16.35 2.65 -19.32
C GLU A 232 14.98 3.32 -19.09
N THR A 233 15.01 4.51 -18.51
CA THR A 233 13.82 5.30 -18.24
C THR A 233 14.19 6.78 -18.16
N ASP A 234 13.19 7.63 -18.38
CA ASP A 234 13.30 9.08 -18.26
C ASP A 234 13.09 9.58 -16.82
N LEU A 235 13.12 8.67 -15.83
CA LEU A 235 13.17 8.95 -14.39
C LEU A 235 14.57 9.40 -13.94
N THR A 236 15.13 10.40 -14.60
CA THR A 236 16.45 10.95 -14.24
C THR A 236 16.45 11.48 -12.81
N GLY A 237 17.46 11.11 -12.03
CA GLY A 237 17.59 11.54 -10.63
C GLY A 237 16.85 10.67 -9.59
N TYR A 238 16.07 9.67 -10.02
CA TYR A 238 15.44 8.71 -9.11
C TYR A 238 16.27 7.43 -9.05
N ALA A 239 16.54 6.95 -7.84
CA ALA A 239 17.28 5.72 -7.65
C ALA A 239 16.43 4.52 -8.09
N ILE A 240 16.96 3.71 -9.00
CA ILE A 240 16.33 2.49 -9.47
C ILE A 240 17.30 1.34 -9.22
N PRO A 241 16.87 0.26 -8.55
CA PRO A 241 17.70 -0.93 -8.39
C PRO A 241 18.20 -1.46 -9.74
N ASN A 242 19.47 -1.87 -9.79
CA ASN A 242 20.10 -2.36 -11.02
C ASN A 242 19.33 -3.55 -11.64
N LYS A 243 18.83 -4.46 -10.80
CA LYS A 243 18.10 -5.65 -11.24
C LYS A 243 16.62 -5.54 -10.89
N LEU A 244 15.77 -5.63 -11.91
CA LEU A 244 14.32 -5.63 -11.78
C LEU A 244 13.73 -6.92 -12.34
N ILE A 245 12.82 -7.54 -11.59
CA ILE A 245 11.94 -8.59 -12.13
C ILE A 245 10.86 -7.90 -12.96
N VAL A 246 10.62 -8.41 -14.15
CA VAL A 246 9.58 -7.89 -15.03
C VAL A 246 8.38 -8.83 -14.99
N PHE A 247 7.20 -8.27 -14.77
CA PHE A 247 5.94 -8.98 -14.94
C PHE A 247 5.10 -8.32 -16.02
N LYS A 248 4.36 -9.14 -16.78
CA LYS A 248 3.41 -8.70 -17.79
C LYS A 248 2.01 -9.13 -17.39
N GLY A 249 1.06 -8.20 -17.50
CA GLY A 249 -0.33 -8.41 -17.09
C GLY A 249 -1.15 -7.13 -17.24
N ASP A 250 -2.42 -7.11 -16.88
CA ASP A 250 -3.14 -8.17 -16.15
C ASP A 250 -3.90 -9.13 -17.09
N TYR A 251 -3.54 -10.42 -17.06
CA TYR A 251 -4.17 -11.47 -17.87
C TYR A 251 -5.53 -11.92 -17.35
N ALA A 252 -5.90 -11.60 -16.11
CA ALA A 252 -7.23 -11.92 -15.59
C ALA A 252 -8.35 -11.15 -16.33
N PHE A 253 -8.01 -9.99 -16.91
CA PHE A 253 -8.96 -9.09 -17.56
C PHE A 253 -8.75 -8.97 -19.06
N TYR A 254 -7.50 -9.08 -19.53
CA TYR A 254 -7.18 -8.91 -20.94
C TYR A 254 -6.40 -10.11 -21.49
N PRO A 255 -6.75 -10.65 -22.67
CA PRO A 255 -6.03 -11.77 -23.27
C PRO A 255 -4.64 -11.38 -23.78
N LYS A 256 -4.40 -10.09 -24.06
CA LYS A 256 -3.14 -9.56 -24.58
C LYS A 256 -2.80 -8.22 -23.91
N PRO A 257 -2.53 -8.21 -22.60
CA PRO A 257 -2.22 -6.98 -21.91
C PRO A 257 -0.84 -6.47 -22.35
N LYS A 258 -0.67 -5.15 -22.32
CA LYS A 258 0.60 -4.45 -22.58
C LYS A 258 1.21 -3.88 -21.30
N GLY A 259 0.54 -4.04 -20.16
CA GLY A 259 0.99 -3.55 -18.87
C GLY A 259 2.26 -4.28 -18.42
N LYS A 260 3.16 -3.52 -17.81
CA LYS A 260 4.42 -4.04 -17.26
C LYS A 260 4.65 -3.55 -15.85
N LEU A 261 4.99 -4.48 -14.96
CA LEU A 261 5.51 -4.18 -13.63
C LEU A 261 7.01 -4.46 -13.62
N TYR A 262 7.78 -3.56 -13.03
CA TYR A 262 9.21 -3.71 -12.80
C TYR A 262 9.45 -3.63 -11.30
N LEU A 263 9.79 -4.75 -10.70
CA LEU A 263 9.91 -4.89 -9.24
C LEU A 263 11.35 -5.12 -8.85
N SER A 264 11.82 -4.49 -7.78
CA SER A 264 13.16 -4.73 -7.25
C SER A 264 13.40 -6.23 -7.02
N LEU A 265 14.45 -6.78 -7.64
CA LEU A 265 14.79 -8.19 -7.48
C LEU A 265 15.19 -8.53 -6.04
N SER A 266 15.88 -7.63 -5.33
CA SER A 266 16.33 -7.90 -3.96
C SER A 266 15.17 -7.98 -2.98
N GLU A 267 14.12 -7.19 -3.20
CA GLU A 267 12.99 -7.07 -2.29
C GLU A 267 11.84 -8.04 -2.61
N ASN A 268 11.86 -8.67 -3.79
CA ASN A 268 10.75 -9.45 -4.33
C ASN A 268 11.22 -10.77 -4.98
N SER A 269 12.38 -11.29 -4.58
CA SER A 269 12.96 -12.53 -5.14
C SER A 269 12.04 -13.74 -4.96
N GLU A 270 11.20 -13.75 -3.92
CA GLU A 270 10.19 -14.77 -3.67
C GLU A 270 9.15 -14.89 -4.79
N LEU A 271 8.88 -13.81 -5.53
CA LEU A 271 7.92 -13.83 -6.64
C LEU A 271 8.43 -14.60 -7.85
N LEU A 272 9.74 -14.90 -7.90
CA LEU A 272 10.30 -15.85 -8.85
C LEU A 272 10.07 -17.30 -8.42
N ASN A 273 9.86 -17.53 -7.12
CA ASN A 273 9.80 -18.87 -6.50
C ASN A 273 8.37 -19.45 -6.51
N ASP A 274 7.33 -18.63 -6.72
CA ASP A 274 5.92 -19.05 -6.64
C ASP A 274 5.41 -19.91 -7.82
N ARG A 275 6.30 -20.30 -8.74
CA ARG A 275 6.03 -21.30 -9.78
C ARG A 275 7.07 -22.42 -9.84
N MET A 276 7.92 -22.53 -8.82
CA MET A 276 8.80 -23.69 -8.68
C MET A 276 7.99 -24.85 -8.06
N PRO A 277 8.05 -26.06 -8.63
CA PRO A 277 7.56 -27.27 -7.98
C PRO A 277 8.03 -27.31 -6.52
N ALA A 278 7.24 -27.91 -5.61
CA ALA A 278 7.60 -27.94 -4.19
C ALA A 278 8.99 -28.57 -3.93
N GLU A 279 9.49 -29.38 -4.87
CA GLU A 279 10.83 -29.96 -4.85
C GLU A 279 11.98 -28.96 -5.13
N GLU A 280 11.68 -27.80 -5.71
CA GLU A 280 12.64 -26.81 -6.19
C GLU A 280 12.65 -25.52 -5.36
N ARG A 281 11.74 -25.36 -4.39
CA ARG A 281 11.75 -24.19 -3.48
C ARG A 281 13.06 -24.16 -2.69
N PRO A 282 13.74 -23.00 -2.56
CA PRO A 282 14.96 -22.91 -1.80
C PRO A 282 14.70 -23.29 -0.34
N ILE A 283 15.59 -24.10 0.21
CA ILE A 283 15.55 -24.46 1.62
C ILE A 283 16.07 -23.25 2.39
N GLU A 284 15.16 -22.52 3.01
CA GLU A 284 15.50 -21.36 3.83
C GLU A 284 15.49 -21.71 5.31
N PHE A 285 16.55 -21.29 6.00
CA PHE A 285 16.66 -21.37 7.45
C PHE A 285 16.87 -19.97 8.03
N VAL A 286 16.22 -19.70 9.15
CA VAL A 286 16.53 -18.57 10.02
C VAL A 286 17.21 -19.13 11.26
N GLY A 287 18.54 -19.01 11.34
CA GLY A 287 19.33 -19.75 12.32
C GLY A 287 19.23 -21.26 12.07
N ASN A 288 18.72 -22.02 13.05
CA ASN A 288 18.47 -23.45 12.93
C ASN A 288 17.00 -23.79 12.58
N ALA A 289 16.13 -22.79 12.50
CA ALA A 289 14.71 -22.99 12.26
C ALA A 289 14.41 -22.98 10.76
N LEU A 290 13.70 -24.00 10.31
CA LEU A 290 13.29 -24.16 8.93
C LEU A 290 12.10 -23.27 8.62
N THR A 291 12.18 -22.48 7.54
CA THR A 291 11.07 -21.66 7.06
C THR A 291 10.04 -22.53 6.32
N VAL A 292 8.77 -22.47 6.72
CA VAL A 292 7.67 -23.19 6.07
C VAL A 292 6.39 -22.34 5.98
N VAL A 293 5.50 -22.74 5.07
CA VAL A 293 4.14 -22.20 4.97
C VAL A 293 3.21 -23.00 5.90
N LEU A 294 2.65 -22.36 6.91
CA LEU A 294 1.66 -22.94 7.81
C LEU A 294 0.25 -22.86 7.23
N ASN A 295 -0.43 -23.99 7.23
CA ASN A 295 -1.86 -24.10 7.04
C ASN A 295 -2.51 -24.61 8.31
N THR A 296 -3.69 -24.08 8.63
CA THR A 296 -4.50 -24.56 9.75
C THR A 296 -5.90 -24.92 9.30
N GLY A 297 -6.50 -25.88 9.98
CA GLY A 297 -7.83 -26.36 9.63
C GLY A 297 -8.35 -27.34 10.67
N SER A 298 -9.67 -27.55 10.65
CA SER A 298 -10.29 -28.52 11.55
C SER A 298 -10.13 -29.94 11.01
N THR A 299 -9.80 -30.87 11.89
CA THR A 299 -9.78 -32.31 11.56
C THR A 299 -11.03 -33.02 12.09
N ILE A 300 -11.32 -34.21 11.55
CA ILE A 300 -12.49 -35.01 11.99
C ILE A 300 -12.33 -35.43 13.45
N GLU A 301 -11.16 -35.90 13.85
CA GLU A 301 -10.90 -36.39 15.21
C GLU A 301 -10.87 -35.25 16.24
N GLU A 302 -10.20 -34.13 15.92
CA GLU A 302 -10.27 -32.90 16.71
C GLU A 302 -11.73 -32.45 16.92
N GLY A 303 -12.54 -32.48 15.85
CA GLY A 303 -13.96 -32.13 15.91
C GLY A 303 -14.80 -33.05 16.80
N LYS A 304 -14.49 -34.36 16.86
CA LYS A 304 -15.15 -35.30 17.77
C LYS A 304 -14.83 -35.00 19.23
N VAL A 305 -13.57 -34.68 19.55
CA VAL A 305 -13.13 -34.35 20.91
C VAL A 305 -13.74 -33.02 21.38
N ILE A 306 -13.75 -32.00 20.51
CA ILE A 306 -14.24 -30.65 20.84
C ILE A 306 -15.76 -30.60 21.05
N LYS A 307 -16.56 -31.27 20.20
CA LYS A 307 -18.04 -31.19 20.28
C LYS A 307 -18.61 -31.75 21.59
N GLY A 308 -17.81 -32.51 22.35
CA GLY A 308 -18.16 -32.98 23.70
C GLY A 308 -17.80 -32.02 24.85
N GLY A 309 -17.27 -30.82 24.58
CA GLY A 309 -16.93 -29.81 25.60
C GLY A 309 -15.62 -30.09 26.38
N LYS A 310 -14.81 -31.06 25.94
CA LYS A 310 -13.63 -31.56 26.66
C LYS A 310 -12.31 -30.92 26.22
N LYS A 311 -12.26 -29.60 26.07
CA LYS A 311 -11.09 -28.87 25.57
C LYS A 311 -9.87 -28.84 26.51
N TYR A 312 -10.02 -29.28 27.75
CA TYR A 312 -8.93 -29.31 28.75
C TYR A 312 -8.37 -30.72 29.00
N TYR A 313 -8.86 -31.72 28.26
CA TYR A 313 -8.47 -33.10 28.47
C TYR A 313 -7.22 -33.47 27.65
N PRO A 314 -6.38 -34.41 28.11
CA PRO A 314 -5.17 -34.84 27.38
C PRO A 314 -5.45 -35.32 25.95
N GLU A 315 -6.63 -35.89 25.70
CA GLU A 315 -7.07 -36.31 24.37
C GLU A 315 -7.14 -35.13 23.39
N TYR A 316 -7.49 -33.92 23.85
CA TYR A 316 -7.50 -32.74 22.97
C TYR A 316 -6.07 -32.32 22.60
N VAL A 317 -5.13 -32.40 23.54
CA VAL A 317 -3.71 -32.13 23.27
C VAL A 317 -3.20 -33.10 22.21
N LYS A 318 -3.50 -34.39 22.35
CA LYS A 318 -3.09 -35.40 21.37
C LYS A 318 -3.63 -35.13 19.96
N GLU A 319 -4.88 -34.73 19.85
CA GLU A 319 -5.56 -34.53 18.55
C GLU A 319 -5.34 -33.14 17.94
N ALA A 320 -4.83 -32.17 18.69
CA ALA A 320 -4.70 -30.78 18.22
C ALA A 320 -3.30 -30.14 18.39
N ALA A 321 -2.45 -30.69 19.24
CA ALA A 321 -1.10 -30.18 19.52
C ALA A 321 -0.04 -30.92 18.70
N TYR A 322 -0.27 -31.05 17.39
CA TYR A 322 0.70 -31.65 16.49
C TYR A 322 0.92 -30.78 15.24
N CYS A 323 2.09 -30.92 14.63
CA CYS A 323 2.47 -30.35 13.36
C CYS A 323 2.72 -31.48 12.36
N GLU A 324 1.86 -31.54 11.34
CA GLU A 324 2.09 -32.37 10.17
C GLU A 324 3.13 -31.72 9.25
N ILE A 325 4.16 -32.48 8.92
CA ILE A 325 5.33 -32.02 8.16
C ILE A 325 5.66 -33.06 7.09
N HIS A 326 6.06 -32.63 5.89
CA HIS A 326 6.49 -33.55 4.85
C HIS A 326 7.69 -34.41 5.31
N PRO A 327 7.80 -35.72 4.98
CA PRO A 327 8.89 -36.57 5.46
C PRO A 327 10.30 -36.06 5.19
N ASP A 328 10.54 -35.39 4.05
CA ASP A 328 11.84 -34.79 3.75
C ASP A 328 12.20 -33.60 4.66
N ASP A 329 11.22 -32.76 4.98
CA ASP A 329 11.39 -31.65 5.92
C ASP A 329 11.64 -32.19 7.33
N TYR A 330 10.90 -33.24 7.71
CA TYR A 330 11.12 -33.97 8.95
C TYR A 330 12.54 -34.57 9.04
N ASN A 331 13.05 -35.13 7.93
CA ASN A 331 14.43 -35.63 7.85
C ASN A 331 15.45 -34.51 8.01
N LEU A 332 15.24 -33.34 7.38
CA LEU A 332 16.13 -32.18 7.52
C LEU A 332 16.17 -31.64 8.95
N LEU A 333 15.05 -31.70 9.66
CA LEU A 333 14.98 -31.32 11.09
C LEU A 333 15.63 -32.36 12.01
N GLY A 334 16.17 -33.46 11.49
CA GLY A 334 16.79 -34.50 12.31
C GLY A 334 15.80 -35.45 12.98
N ARG A 335 14.57 -35.55 12.44
CA ARG A 335 13.49 -36.43 12.90
C ARG A 335 13.10 -36.23 14.37
N PRO A 336 12.76 -35.00 14.80
CA PRO A 336 12.48 -34.73 16.20
C PRO A 336 11.07 -35.18 16.60
N GLU A 337 10.88 -35.64 17.84
CA GLU A 337 9.55 -35.99 18.35
C GLU A 337 8.63 -34.76 18.46
N LYS A 338 9.23 -33.60 18.76
CA LYS A 338 8.55 -32.32 18.96
C LYS A 338 9.29 -31.21 18.25
N VAL A 339 8.54 -30.20 17.83
CA VAL A 339 9.10 -28.99 17.23
C VAL A 339 8.56 -27.76 17.93
N LYS A 340 9.41 -26.74 18.06
CA LYS A 340 9.00 -25.38 18.36
C LYS A 340 8.65 -24.69 17.05
N VAL A 341 7.42 -24.19 16.96
CA VAL A 341 6.90 -23.44 15.82
C VAL A 341 6.82 -21.97 16.24
N ILE A 342 7.45 -21.09 15.47
CA ILE A 342 7.68 -19.69 15.79
C ILE A 342 6.94 -18.82 14.77
N SER A 343 6.24 -17.79 15.24
CA SER A 343 5.51 -16.84 14.39
C SER A 343 6.46 -16.06 13.46
N GLN A 344 5.93 -15.54 12.34
CA GLN A 344 6.72 -14.79 11.36
C GLN A 344 7.45 -13.58 11.96
N ASP A 345 6.81 -12.89 12.92
CA ASP A 345 7.38 -11.76 13.64
C ASP A 345 8.31 -12.15 14.81
N GLN A 346 8.49 -13.47 15.02
CA GLN A 346 9.29 -14.10 16.08
C GLN A 346 8.86 -13.72 17.51
N ARG A 347 7.66 -13.16 17.70
CA ARG A 347 7.17 -12.76 19.02
C ARG A 347 6.55 -13.90 19.81
N TYR A 348 6.03 -14.90 19.12
CA TYR A 348 5.32 -16.02 19.73
C TYR A 348 5.87 -17.33 19.24
N SER A 349 5.86 -18.33 20.11
CA SER A 349 6.18 -19.70 19.74
C SER A 349 5.34 -20.70 20.50
N VAL A 350 5.22 -21.91 19.95
CA VAL A 350 4.52 -23.01 20.59
C VAL A 350 5.24 -24.33 20.28
N VAL A 351 5.31 -25.21 21.27
CA VAL A 351 5.86 -26.57 21.07
C VAL A 351 4.73 -27.55 20.84
N VAL A 352 4.86 -28.35 19.78
CA VAL A 352 3.87 -29.35 19.34
C VAL A 352 4.56 -30.64 18.92
N TYR A 353 3.84 -31.75 18.97
CA TYR A 353 4.34 -33.04 18.47
C TYR A 353 4.51 -33.02 16.95
N VAL A 354 5.46 -33.79 16.42
CA VAL A 354 5.62 -33.92 14.97
C VAL A 354 4.88 -35.14 14.45
N LYS A 355 4.20 -34.99 13.32
CA LYS A 355 3.56 -36.08 12.59
C LYS A 355 3.99 -36.05 11.11
N PRO A 356 4.98 -36.84 10.68
CA PRO A 356 5.36 -36.88 9.27
C PRO A 356 4.17 -37.37 8.42
N SER A 357 3.86 -36.66 7.34
CA SER A 357 2.70 -36.95 6.48
C SER A 357 2.98 -36.60 5.02
N ASP A 358 2.67 -37.53 4.10
CA ASP A 358 2.75 -37.31 2.66
C ASP A 358 1.62 -36.39 2.13
N ASP A 359 0.60 -36.14 2.95
CA ASP A 359 -0.52 -35.24 2.61
C ASP A 359 -0.13 -33.76 2.71
N VAL A 360 1.02 -33.45 3.31
CA VAL A 360 1.55 -32.09 3.41
C VAL A 360 2.68 -31.92 2.41
N LEU A 361 2.59 -30.91 1.55
CA LEU A 361 3.64 -30.60 0.58
C LEU A 361 4.96 -30.23 1.28
N ARG A 362 6.09 -30.50 0.62
CA ARG A 362 7.40 -29.97 1.05
C ARG A 362 7.32 -28.47 1.31
N ARG A 363 8.02 -28.02 2.36
CA ARG A 363 8.04 -26.65 2.88
C ARG A 363 6.68 -26.10 3.31
N ASN A 364 5.72 -26.99 3.57
CA ASN A 364 4.45 -26.65 4.20
C ASN A 364 4.34 -27.43 5.52
N ALA A 365 3.57 -26.87 6.42
CA ALA A 365 3.19 -27.50 7.67
C ALA A 365 1.68 -27.39 7.87
N PHE A 366 1.09 -28.37 8.54
CA PHE A 366 -0.30 -28.32 8.97
C PHE A 366 -0.40 -28.46 10.49
N ILE A 367 -1.09 -27.53 11.15
CA ILE A 367 -1.44 -27.65 12.57
C ILE A 367 -2.96 -27.59 12.68
N PRO A 368 -3.61 -28.56 13.38
CA PRO A 368 -5.04 -28.50 13.63
C PRO A 368 -5.45 -27.16 14.25
N ARG A 369 -6.62 -26.66 13.83
CA ARG A 369 -7.14 -25.39 14.35
C ARG A 369 -7.38 -25.53 15.86
N GLY A 370 -6.68 -24.73 16.66
CA GLY A 370 -6.78 -24.83 18.11
C GLY A 370 -5.95 -23.75 18.79
N VAL A 371 -5.82 -23.86 20.11
CA VAL A 371 -5.07 -22.87 20.91
C VAL A 371 -3.59 -22.80 20.51
N TRP A 372 -2.97 -23.93 20.14
CA TRP A 372 -1.59 -23.98 19.67
C TRP A 372 -1.40 -23.27 18.32
N ALA A 373 -2.28 -23.53 17.34
CA ALA A 373 -2.23 -22.80 16.08
C ALA A 373 -2.47 -21.30 16.30
N ASN A 374 -3.50 -20.94 17.07
CA ASN A 374 -3.87 -19.55 17.31
C ASN A 374 -2.77 -18.72 17.99
N SER A 375 -1.90 -19.34 18.78
CA SER A 375 -0.80 -18.64 19.47
C SER A 375 0.31 -18.14 18.54
N ILE A 376 0.40 -18.66 17.31
CA ILE A 376 1.47 -18.33 16.35
C ILE A 376 0.96 -17.67 15.06
N ILE A 377 -0.37 -17.49 14.93
CA ILE A 377 -0.97 -16.80 13.78
C ILE A 377 -0.94 -15.28 14.04
N ASP A 378 -0.42 -14.53 13.06
CA ASP A 378 -0.41 -13.07 13.09
C ASP A 378 -1.84 -12.50 13.14
N ALA A 379 -2.03 -11.43 13.94
CA ALA A 379 -3.28 -10.68 14.05
C ALA A 379 -3.63 -9.91 12.75
N LEU A 380 -2.71 -9.79 11.79
CA LEU A 380 -2.96 -9.17 10.50
C LEU A 380 -4.13 -9.86 9.78
N SER A 381 -5.22 -9.13 9.56
CA SER A 381 -6.44 -9.65 8.93
C SER A 381 -6.68 -9.16 7.50
N GLY A 382 -5.83 -8.26 7.00
CA GLY A 382 -6.01 -7.66 5.65
C GLY A 382 -7.36 -6.97 5.46
N SER A 383 -7.96 -6.44 6.54
CA SER A 383 -9.32 -5.88 6.58
C SER A 383 -10.45 -6.86 6.26
N THR A 384 -10.22 -8.17 6.39
CA THR A 384 -11.24 -9.22 6.20
C THR A 384 -11.94 -9.61 7.50
N GLY A 385 -11.51 -9.06 8.64
CA GLY A 385 -12.05 -9.40 9.96
C GLY A 385 -11.63 -10.76 10.50
N SER A 386 -10.73 -11.48 9.80
CA SER A 386 -10.16 -12.76 10.26
C SER A 386 -8.65 -12.80 10.03
N PRO A 387 -7.85 -13.29 11.01
CA PRO A 387 -6.43 -13.57 10.82
C PRO A 387 -6.12 -14.52 9.66
N VAL A 388 -4.87 -14.50 9.18
CA VAL A 388 -4.38 -15.36 8.09
C VAL A 388 -4.12 -16.79 8.59
N TYR A 389 -5.19 -17.58 8.74
CA TYR A 389 -5.12 -18.97 9.19
C TYR A 389 -4.51 -19.96 8.18
N LYS A 390 -4.23 -19.52 6.95
CA LYS A 390 -3.73 -20.35 5.85
C LYS A 390 -2.71 -19.57 5.05
N GLY A 391 -1.62 -20.20 4.68
CA GLY A 391 -0.56 -19.57 3.90
C GLY A 391 0.36 -18.65 4.69
N GLY A 392 0.27 -18.64 6.03
CA GLY A 392 1.15 -17.83 6.87
C GLY A 392 2.55 -18.42 6.94
N ILE A 393 3.59 -17.59 7.02
CA ILE A 393 4.98 -18.06 7.18
C ILE A 393 5.27 -18.32 8.66
N VAL A 394 5.90 -19.45 8.97
CA VAL A 394 6.39 -19.77 10.31
C VAL A 394 7.79 -20.40 10.23
N TYR A 395 8.49 -20.43 11.36
CA TYR A 395 9.77 -21.10 11.49
C TYR A 395 9.64 -22.32 12.40
N ILE A 396 10.20 -23.46 11.99
CA ILE A 396 10.11 -24.73 12.73
C ILE A 396 11.50 -25.20 13.10
N GLU A 397 11.76 -25.44 14.38
CA GLU A 397 13.00 -26.05 14.86
C GLU A 397 12.74 -27.24 15.79
N PRO A 398 13.67 -28.21 15.88
CA PRO A 398 13.61 -29.28 16.87
C PRO A 398 13.53 -28.73 18.29
N SER A 399 12.73 -29.34 19.16
CA SER A 399 12.64 -28.94 20.57
C SER A 399 12.48 -30.14 21.49
N ASP A 400 13.16 -30.08 22.64
CA ASP A 400 12.98 -31.02 23.74
C ASP A 400 11.98 -30.52 24.79
N ASP A 401 11.46 -29.30 24.65
CA ASP A 401 10.52 -28.67 25.59
C ASP A 401 9.18 -29.41 25.64
N GLU A 402 8.40 -29.17 26.70
CA GLU A 402 7.10 -29.82 26.88
C GLU A 402 6.02 -29.25 25.94
N VAL A 403 5.15 -30.14 25.43
CA VAL A 403 3.92 -29.74 24.74
C VAL A 403 2.89 -29.36 25.79
N TYR A 404 2.70 -28.06 26.00
CA TYR A 404 1.80 -27.57 27.03
C TYR A 404 0.33 -27.88 26.77
N HIS A 405 -0.42 -28.08 27.85
CA HIS A 405 -1.88 -28.19 27.83
C HIS A 405 -2.54 -26.87 27.43
N ALA A 406 -3.75 -26.96 26.88
CA ALA A 406 -4.53 -25.80 26.44
C ALA A 406 -4.76 -24.75 27.54
N GLU A 407 -4.95 -25.18 28.80
CA GLU A 407 -5.13 -24.28 29.95
C GLU A 407 -3.90 -23.40 30.17
N TYR A 408 -2.70 -24.00 30.17
CA TYR A 408 -1.45 -23.28 30.36
C TYR A 408 -1.20 -22.27 29.24
N ILE A 409 -1.49 -22.64 27.98
CA ILE A 409 -1.35 -21.74 26.83
C ILE A 409 -2.33 -20.57 26.96
N ILE A 410 -3.59 -20.84 27.30
CA ILE A 410 -4.59 -19.79 27.46
C ILE A 410 -4.19 -18.82 28.58
N ASP A 411 -3.77 -19.34 29.73
CA ASP A 411 -3.43 -18.52 30.89
C ASP A 411 -2.18 -17.67 30.66
N ASN A 412 -1.17 -18.19 29.96
CA ASN A 412 0.07 -17.44 29.76
C ASN A 412 0.04 -16.53 28.53
N ILE A 413 -0.69 -16.89 27.48
CA ILE A 413 -0.76 -16.07 26.25
C ILE A 413 -1.89 -15.04 26.33
N TYR A 414 -3.06 -15.40 26.86
CA TYR A 414 -4.21 -14.47 26.91
C TYR A 414 -4.36 -13.72 28.24
N LYS A 415 -3.77 -14.18 29.36
CA LYS A 415 -3.77 -13.43 30.64
C LYS A 415 -2.42 -12.76 30.97
N GLY A 416 -1.39 -13.01 30.15
CA GLY A 416 0.00 -12.59 30.35
C GLY A 416 0.31 -11.10 30.23
N GLU A 417 -0.66 -10.23 29.92
CA GLU A 417 -0.46 -8.77 29.98
C GLU A 417 -0.30 -8.21 31.41
N SER A 418 -0.34 -9.06 32.44
CA SER A 418 -0.20 -8.61 33.84
C SER A 418 1.17 -8.84 34.47
N ASN A 419 2.12 -9.57 33.86
CA ASN A 419 3.48 -9.72 34.43
C ASN A 419 4.52 -9.90 33.33
N GLY A 420 5.16 -8.80 32.94
CA GLY A 420 6.15 -8.74 31.86
C GLY A 420 7.29 -9.74 32.02
N LYS A 421 7.23 -10.81 31.21
CA LYS A 421 8.32 -11.64 30.69
C LYS A 421 7.73 -12.59 29.64
N SER A 422 7.76 -12.20 28.37
CA SER A 422 7.37 -13.05 27.25
C SER A 422 8.59 -13.79 26.70
N ASN A 423 8.68 -15.09 26.98
CA ASN A 423 9.42 -16.10 26.21
C ASN A 423 8.82 -17.47 26.63
N ILE A 424 7.99 -18.06 25.77
CA ILE A 424 7.60 -19.48 25.82
C ILE A 424 8.02 -20.08 24.49
#